data_AF-A0A830HGY2-F1
#
_entry.id   AF-A0A830HGY2-F1
#
_cell.length_a   1.000
_cell.length_b   1.000
_cell.length_c   1.000
_cell.angle_alpha   90.00
_cell.angle_beta   90.00
_cell.angle_gamma   90.00
#
_symmetry.space_group_name_H-M   'P 1'
#
loop_
_entity.id
_entity.type
_entity.pdbx_description
1 polymer ?
#
loop_
_entity_poly.entity_id
_entity_poly.type
_entity_poly.pdbx_seq_one_letter_code
_entity_poly.pdbx_strand_id
1 'polypeptide(L)'
;MAATTTQLRLTGSLVQTALAVLLGLCAVAVTVAAAAASTQPRCASLAPKTCSPVFLEKNGKIDYTAKSYGASCRNDKNELTHRCAVPTKSSFCNVKYAARLQVDANGEATGEAEDEYAKCMSGNLGGVLALYNCRDVQHWTCDNCTDAYKEWVCASTFPRCTAADASPEKDIVKPCRGVCHQVMRRCPKYLQFKCPPDGDDRDYVPCLSSGKQPDSSNCNAMNLDVFDACDVAR
;
A
#
# COMPACT_ATOMS: atom_id res chain seq x y z
N MET A 1 62.07 -49.64 -0.61
CA MET A 1 61.54 -50.92 -1.12
C MET A 1 60.08 -50.73 -1.49
N ALA A 2 59.73 -51.05 -2.75
CA ALA A 2 58.41 -51.20 -3.40
C ALA A 2 57.28 -50.20 -3.05
N ALA A 3 56.87 -49.26 -3.92
CA ALA A 3 56.09 -49.41 -5.16
C ALA A 3 54.75 -50.16 -4.98
N THR A 4 53.60 -49.49 -5.18
CA THR A 4 52.76 -49.58 -6.40
C THR A 4 51.36 -48.95 -6.16
N THR A 5 50.91 -48.25 -7.20
CA THR A 5 49.65 -47.53 -7.44
C THR A 5 48.42 -48.45 -7.51
N THR A 6 47.27 -48.04 -6.95
CA THR A 6 45.94 -48.41 -7.50
C THR A 6 44.91 -47.29 -7.24
N GLN A 7 44.45 -46.65 -8.31
CA GLN A 7 43.24 -45.82 -8.35
C GLN A 7 42.02 -46.73 -8.43
N LEU A 8 40.96 -46.41 -7.68
CA LEU A 8 39.62 -46.94 -7.95
C LEU A 8 38.62 -45.78 -7.94
N ARG A 9 38.23 -45.33 -9.13
CA ARG A 9 36.99 -44.57 -9.35
C ARG A 9 35.87 -45.57 -9.53
N LEU A 10 34.82 -45.51 -8.72
CA LEU A 10 33.50 -46.02 -9.07
C LEU A 10 32.44 -45.02 -8.62
N THR A 11 31.70 -44.60 -9.64
CA THR A 11 30.54 -43.73 -9.69
C THR A 11 29.31 -44.40 -9.09
N GLY A 12 28.32 -43.61 -8.64
CA GLY A 12 26.92 -44.02 -8.74
C GLY A 12 26.15 -44.04 -7.42
N SER A 13 25.07 -43.27 -7.43
CA SER A 13 24.01 -43.11 -6.45
C SER A 13 23.39 -44.41 -5.90
N LEU A 14 22.83 -44.25 -4.69
CA LEU A 14 21.76 -45.06 -4.06
C LEU A 14 22.24 -46.48 -3.70
N VAL A 15 22.22 -46.91 -2.44
CA VAL A 15 21.00 -47.40 -1.79
C VAL A 15 21.34 -47.79 -0.33
N GLN A 16 20.53 -47.27 0.60
CA GLN A 16 20.10 -47.82 1.90
C GLN A 16 21.07 -48.11 3.06
N THR A 17 20.93 -47.23 4.08
CA THR A 17 20.52 -47.56 5.45
C THR A 17 21.13 -48.80 6.12
N ALA A 18 22.20 -48.60 6.88
CA ALA A 18 22.47 -49.37 8.11
C ALA A 18 23.60 -48.69 8.89
N LEU A 19 23.26 -47.88 9.90
CA LEU A 19 23.99 -47.73 11.17
C LEU A 19 23.37 -46.53 11.91
N ALA A 20 22.21 -46.76 12.50
CA ALA A 20 21.58 -45.81 13.42
C ALA A 20 21.21 -46.53 14.72
N VAL A 21 22.18 -47.21 15.35
CA VAL A 21 22.09 -47.68 16.73
C VAL A 21 23.52 -47.74 17.26
N LEU A 22 23.74 -47.20 18.47
CA LEU A 22 25.02 -47.15 19.21
C LEU A 22 25.97 -46.03 18.80
N LEU A 23 25.64 -44.79 19.19
CA LEU A 23 26.50 -43.94 20.01
C LEU A 23 25.70 -42.68 20.36
N GLY A 24 25.36 -42.55 21.64
CA GLY A 24 24.69 -41.39 22.19
C GLY A 24 25.52 -40.12 21.97
N LEU A 25 25.07 -39.31 21.03
CA LEU A 25 25.36 -37.90 20.95
C LEU A 25 24.02 -37.22 20.66
N CYS A 26 23.50 -36.51 21.65
CA CYS A 26 22.46 -35.50 21.46
C CYS A 26 23.03 -34.41 20.53
N ALA A 27 23.10 -34.70 19.24
CA ALA A 27 23.07 -33.67 18.23
C ALA A 27 21.63 -33.17 18.21
N VAL A 28 21.31 -32.26 19.15
CA VAL A 28 20.26 -31.29 18.91
C VAL A 28 20.73 -30.57 17.66
N ALA A 29 20.25 -31.02 16.51
CA ALA A 29 20.28 -30.23 15.30
C ALA A 29 19.42 -29.02 15.62
N VAL A 30 20.05 -27.99 16.20
CA VAL A 30 19.59 -26.63 16.05
C VAL A 30 19.75 -26.39 14.55
N THR A 31 18.73 -26.80 13.80
CA THR A 31 18.47 -26.15 12.53
C THR A 31 18.23 -24.71 12.92
N VAL A 32 19.29 -23.91 12.79
CA VAL A 32 19.14 -22.47 12.65
C VAL A 32 18.29 -22.35 11.40
N ALA A 33 16.98 -22.31 11.59
CA ALA A 33 16.10 -21.76 10.60
C ALA A 33 16.63 -20.34 10.42
N ALA A 34 17.39 -20.14 9.33
CA ALA A 34 17.51 -18.85 8.72
C ALA A 34 16.08 -18.45 8.32
N ALA A 35 15.31 -17.97 9.31
CA ALA A 35 14.12 -17.21 9.05
C ALA A 35 14.63 -15.98 8.28
N ALA A 36 14.35 -16.03 6.99
CA ALA A 36 14.85 -15.12 5.98
C ALA A 36 14.91 -13.68 6.51
N ALA A 37 16.10 -13.09 6.48
CA ALA A 37 16.20 -11.67 6.19
C ALA A 37 15.61 -11.47 4.79
N SER A 38 14.28 -11.37 4.71
CA SER A 38 13.55 -11.11 3.49
C SER A 38 13.69 -9.62 3.18
N THR A 39 14.70 -9.31 2.38
CA THR A 39 14.73 -8.22 1.39
C THR A 39 13.36 -7.57 1.16
N GLN A 40 13.16 -6.33 1.60
CA GLN A 40 12.17 -5.44 0.96
C GLN A 40 12.70 -5.19 -0.46
N PRO A 41 12.04 -5.71 -1.52
CA PRO A 41 10.82 -5.08 -2.03
C PRO A 41 9.80 -6.09 -2.58
N ARG A 42 8.55 -6.10 -2.09
CA ARG A 42 7.49 -6.90 -2.73
C ARG A 42 6.36 -6.11 -3.37
N CYS A 43 6.15 -4.87 -2.95
CA CYS A 43 5.05 -4.07 -3.50
C CYS A 43 5.49 -3.08 -4.57
N ALA A 44 6.77 -2.65 -4.58
CA ALA A 44 7.26 -1.69 -5.57
C ALA A 44 7.11 -2.19 -7.02
N SER A 45 7.25 -3.51 -7.25
CA SER A 45 7.02 -4.13 -8.56
C SER A 45 5.54 -4.18 -8.96
N LEU A 46 4.63 -4.03 -8.01
CA LEU A 46 3.18 -3.99 -8.23
C LEU A 46 2.66 -2.55 -8.30
N ALA A 47 3.50 -1.55 -8.01
CA ALA A 47 3.07 -0.17 -8.01
C ALA A 47 2.53 0.23 -9.39
N PRO A 48 1.32 0.81 -9.48
CA PRO A 48 0.83 1.38 -10.72
C PRO A 48 1.81 2.42 -11.25
N LYS A 49 1.78 2.64 -12.56
CA LYS A 49 2.57 3.69 -13.20
C LYS A 49 2.30 5.02 -12.49
N THR A 50 3.35 5.68 -12.03
CA THR A 50 3.20 6.92 -11.27
C THR A 50 2.87 8.08 -12.19
N CYS A 51 1.85 8.87 -11.83
CA CYS A 51 1.66 10.17 -12.44
C CYS A 51 2.63 11.19 -11.80
N SER A 52 3.21 12.06 -12.61
CA SER A 52 4.07 13.15 -12.11
C SER A 52 3.20 14.32 -11.62
N PRO A 53 3.37 14.84 -10.40
CA PRO A 53 2.58 15.98 -9.94
C PRO A 53 2.79 17.19 -10.84
N VAL A 54 1.70 17.92 -11.13
CA VAL A 54 1.75 19.18 -11.89
C VAL A 54 1.59 20.34 -10.92
N PHE A 55 2.68 21.06 -10.71
CA PHE A 55 2.70 22.26 -9.88
C PHE A 55 2.37 23.47 -10.74
N LEU A 56 1.28 24.16 -10.42
CA LEU A 56 0.96 25.45 -11.03
C LEU A 56 1.76 26.54 -10.33
N GLU A 57 2.40 27.41 -11.10
CA GLU A 57 3.03 28.61 -10.56
C GLU A 57 2.04 29.79 -10.58
N LYS A 58 1.98 30.52 -9.46
CA LYS A 58 1.26 31.79 -9.34
C LYS A 58 2.19 32.82 -8.73
N ASN A 59 2.44 33.90 -9.46
CA ASN A 59 3.35 34.98 -9.05
C ASN A 59 4.76 34.48 -8.67
N GLY A 60 5.30 33.52 -9.43
CA GLY A 60 6.64 32.96 -9.19
C GLY A 60 6.75 32.07 -7.95
N LYS A 61 5.63 31.63 -7.38
CA LYS A 61 5.58 30.62 -6.31
C LYS A 61 4.68 29.47 -6.74
N ILE A 62 5.04 28.25 -6.35
CA ILE A 62 4.17 27.09 -6.54
C ILE A 62 2.89 27.32 -5.72
N ASP A 63 1.74 27.31 -6.40
CA ASP A 63 0.43 27.42 -5.80
C ASP A 63 -0.03 26.02 -5.39
N TYR A 64 0.24 25.66 -4.13
CA TYR A 64 -0.19 24.40 -3.55
C TYR A 64 -1.71 24.33 -3.29
N THR A 65 -2.45 25.43 -3.47
CA THR A 65 -3.88 25.56 -3.11
C THR A 65 -4.83 25.52 -4.32
N ALA A 66 -4.41 25.98 -5.49
CA ALA A 66 -5.34 26.33 -6.57
C ALA A 66 -5.57 25.27 -7.66
N LYS A 67 -5.81 23.99 -7.30
CA LYS A 67 -5.90 22.83 -8.24
C LYS A 67 -4.56 22.15 -8.54
N SER A 68 -3.67 22.15 -7.55
CA SER A 68 -2.36 21.47 -7.54
C SER A 68 -2.41 19.94 -7.49
N TYR A 69 -3.60 19.34 -7.39
CA TYR A 69 -3.76 17.88 -7.46
C TYR A 69 -3.82 17.37 -8.91
N GLY A 70 -3.37 18.19 -9.85
CA GLY A 70 -3.15 17.72 -11.19
C GLY A 70 -1.92 16.81 -11.23
N ALA A 71 -1.94 15.82 -12.10
CA ALA A 71 -0.76 15.01 -12.35
C ALA A 71 -0.68 14.71 -13.84
N SER A 72 0.53 14.76 -14.41
CA SER A 72 0.78 14.26 -15.75
C SER A 72 0.85 12.75 -15.67
N CYS A 73 -0.14 12.10 -16.29
CA CYS A 73 -0.28 10.66 -16.31
C CYS A 73 0.01 10.15 -17.73
N ARG A 74 1.18 10.51 -18.28
CA ARG A 74 1.52 10.22 -19.68
C ARG A 74 2.79 9.39 -19.79
N ASN A 75 2.89 8.62 -20.87
CA ASN A 75 4.13 7.92 -21.22
C ASN A 75 5.06 8.83 -22.06
N ASP A 76 6.23 8.30 -22.43
CA ASP A 76 7.23 9.01 -23.24
C ASP A 76 6.74 9.42 -24.63
N LYS A 77 5.65 8.80 -25.11
CA LYS A 77 4.98 9.12 -26.38
C LYS A 77 3.84 10.12 -26.21
N ASN A 78 3.70 10.71 -25.02
CA ASN A 78 2.64 11.66 -24.66
C ASN A 78 1.21 11.07 -24.64
N GLU A 79 1.08 9.74 -24.58
CA GLU A 79 -0.20 9.03 -24.49
C GLU A 79 -0.66 8.94 -23.03
N LEU A 80 -1.97 9.06 -22.78
CA LEU A 80 -2.53 8.88 -21.45
C LEU A 80 -2.34 7.43 -20.97
N THR A 81 -1.77 7.30 -19.78
CA THR A 81 -1.56 6.01 -19.09
C THR A 81 -2.65 5.71 -18.07
N HIS A 82 -3.58 6.64 -17.85
CA HIS A 82 -4.66 6.53 -16.87
C HIS A 82 -5.97 7.07 -17.42
N ARG A 83 -7.10 6.60 -16.86
CA ARG A 83 -8.46 7.09 -17.13
C ARG A 83 -9.27 7.12 -15.84
N CYS A 84 -10.26 8.00 -15.80
CA CYS A 84 -11.31 7.91 -14.78
C CYS A 84 -12.28 6.78 -15.15
N ALA A 85 -12.51 5.85 -14.23
CA ALA A 85 -13.48 4.77 -14.39
C ALA A 85 -13.87 4.20 -13.02
N VAL A 86 -15.05 3.58 -12.93
CA VAL A 86 -15.40 2.77 -11.75
C VAL A 86 -14.66 1.43 -11.85
N PRO A 87 -13.82 1.05 -10.87
CA PRO A 87 -13.06 -0.19 -10.94
C PRO A 87 -13.96 -1.42 -11.04
N THR A 88 -13.66 -2.31 -11.98
CA THR A 88 -14.30 -3.62 -12.08
C THR A 88 -13.52 -4.70 -11.33
N LYS A 89 -12.23 -4.45 -11.07
CA LYS A 89 -11.32 -5.34 -10.34
C LYS A 89 -10.75 -4.65 -9.09
N SER A 90 -11.60 -4.44 -8.08
CA SER A 90 -11.20 -3.83 -6.80
C SER A 90 -11.68 -4.65 -5.60
N SER A 91 -11.45 -5.97 -5.63
CA SER A 91 -12.00 -6.87 -4.61
C SER A 91 -11.47 -6.60 -3.19
N PHE A 92 -10.20 -6.17 -3.08
CA PHE A 92 -9.60 -5.88 -1.79
C PHE A 92 -10.10 -4.54 -1.24
N CYS A 93 -10.02 -3.47 -2.03
CA CYS A 93 -10.40 -2.11 -1.64
C CYS A 93 -11.91 -1.84 -1.72
N ASN A 94 -12.66 -2.63 -2.48
CA ASN A 94 -14.10 -2.51 -2.71
C ASN A 94 -14.55 -1.12 -3.20
N VAL A 95 -13.80 -0.51 -4.13
CA VAL A 95 -14.05 0.86 -4.61
C VAL A 95 -15.33 0.92 -5.44
N LYS A 96 -16.23 1.87 -5.10
CA LYS A 96 -17.54 2.07 -5.76
C LYS A 96 -17.70 3.39 -6.49
N TYR A 97 -16.64 4.20 -6.56
CA TYR A 97 -16.65 5.49 -7.23
C TYR A 97 -15.72 5.48 -8.44
N ALA A 98 -15.87 6.45 -9.33
CA ALA A 98 -14.93 6.66 -10.41
C ALA A 98 -13.58 7.08 -9.82
N ALA A 99 -12.54 6.31 -10.10
CA ALA A 99 -11.17 6.59 -9.65
C ALA A 99 -10.24 6.71 -10.87
N ARG A 100 -9.09 7.35 -10.67
CA ARG A 100 -8.02 7.39 -11.66
C ARG A 100 -7.30 6.05 -11.67
N LEU A 101 -7.44 5.30 -12.76
CA LEU A 101 -6.91 3.95 -12.91
C LEU A 101 -5.95 3.89 -14.07
N GLN A 102 -4.87 3.13 -13.91
CA GLN A 102 -3.95 2.79 -14.97
C GLN A 102 -4.69 2.02 -16.07
N VAL A 103 -4.41 2.37 -17.33
CA VAL A 103 -4.86 1.57 -18.47
C VAL A 103 -3.91 0.39 -18.70
N ASP A 104 -4.48 -0.78 -18.95
CA ASP A 104 -3.74 -1.97 -19.32
C ASP A 104 -3.28 -1.95 -20.79
N ALA A 105 -2.71 -3.06 -21.26
CA ALA A 105 -2.24 -3.19 -22.64
C ALA A 105 -3.35 -3.07 -23.69
N ASN A 106 -4.61 -3.30 -23.31
CA ASN A 106 -5.79 -3.19 -24.16
C ASN A 106 -6.43 -1.79 -24.07
N GLY A 107 -5.90 -0.90 -23.22
CA GLY A 107 -6.48 0.42 -22.98
C GLY A 107 -7.64 0.41 -21.97
N GLU A 108 -7.84 -0.68 -21.24
CA GLU A 108 -8.89 -0.84 -20.24
C GLU A 108 -8.43 -0.37 -18.86
N ALA A 109 -9.29 0.37 -18.17
CA ALA A 109 -9.06 0.92 -16.84
C ALA A 109 -9.81 0.08 -15.80
N THR A 110 -9.25 -1.08 -15.42
CA THR A 110 -9.95 -2.08 -14.59
C THR A 110 -9.79 -1.87 -13.09
N GLY A 111 -8.68 -1.25 -12.66
CA GLY A 111 -8.31 -1.03 -11.27
C GLY A 111 -7.52 -2.17 -10.61
N GLU A 112 -7.15 -3.20 -11.38
CA GLU A 112 -6.45 -4.39 -10.87
C GLU A 112 -5.05 -4.05 -10.32
N ALA A 113 -4.27 -3.24 -11.02
CA ALA A 113 -2.94 -2.84 -10.58
C ALA A 113 -3.00 -2.07 -9.25
N GLU A 114 -3.97 -1.17 -9.12
CA GLU A 114 -4.22 -0.42 -7.90
C GLU A 114 -4.65 -1.33 -6.73
N ASP A 115 -5.56 -2.28 -6.97
CA ASP A 115 -6.06 -3.20 -5.93
C ASP A 115 -4.96 -4.15 -5.44
N GLU A 116 -4.17 -4.70 -6.37
CA GLU A 116 -3.04 -5.58 -6.04
C GLU A 116 -1.94 -4.85 -5.27
N TYR A 117 -1.62 -3.61 -5.66
CA TYR A 117 -0.65 -2.79 -4.95
C TYR A 117 -1.13 -2.47 -3.53
N ALA A 118 -2.37 -2.00 -3.38
CA ALA A 118 -2.96 -1.68 -2.07
C ALA A 118 -3.01 -2.92 -1.16
N LYS A 119 -3.36 -4.09 -1.71
CA LYS A 119 -3.35 -5.37 -1.01
C LYS A 119 -1.95 -5.74 -0.53
N CYS A 120 -0.95 -5.61 -1.40
CA CYS A 120 0.44 -5.88 -1.03
C CYS A 120 0.92 -4.95 0.09
N MET A 121 0.67 -3.64 -0.04
CA MET A 121 1.07 -2.65 0.95
C MET A 121 0.43 -2.91 2.32
N SER A 122 -0.87 -3.27 2.33
CA SER A 122 -1.56 -3.69 3.56
C SER A 122 -0.98 -4.98 4.14
N GLY A 123 -0.58 -5.93 3.30
CA GLY A 123 0.07 -7.18 3.74
C GLY A 123 1.40 -6.95 4.46
N ASN A 124 2.20 -5.96 4.02
CA ASN A 124 3.43 -5.59 4.71
C ASN A 124 3.16 -5.09 6.13
N LEU A 125 2.09 -4.31 6.34
CA LEU A 125 1.70 -3.87 7.68
C LEU A 125 1.38 -5.06 8.59
N GLY A 126 0.63 -6.05 8.09
CA GLY A 126 0.31 -7.25 8.87
C GLY A 126 1.56 -7.98 9.37
N GLY A 127 2.60 -8.08 8.54
CA GLY A 127 3.89 -8.66 8.93
C GLY A 127 4.61 -7.87 10.02
N VAL A 128 4.52 -6.53 10.00
CA VAL A 128 5.08 -5.67 11.06
C VAL A 128 4.28 -5.82 12.35
N LEU A 129 2.95 -5.74 12.27
CA LEU A 129 2.09 -5.82 13.45
C LEU A 129 2.17 -7.17 14.17
N ALA A 130 2.51 -8.27 13.48
CA ALA A 130 2.74 -9.57 14.10
C ALA A 130 3.89 -9.57 15.14
N LEU A 131 4.77 -8.57 15.12
CA LEU A 131 5.89 -8.43 16.05
C LEU A 131 5.56 -7.62 17.30
N TYR A 132 4.36 -7.03 17.37
CA TYR A 132 4.02 -6.08 18.43
C TYR A 132 2.60 -6.30 18.98
N ASN A 133 2.34 -5.74 20.15
CA ASN A 133 1.02 -5.75 20.76
C ASN A 133 0.31 -4.41 20.54
N CYS A 134 -0.75 -4.41 19.75
CA CYS A 134 -1.50 -3.18 19.44
C CYS A 134 -2.34 -2.65 20.62
N ARG A 135 -2.59 -3.47 21.65
CA ARG A 135 -3.42 -3.09 22.82
C ARG A 135 -2.66 -2.40 23.95
N ASP A 136 -1.33 -2.48 23.99
CA ASP A 136 -0.56 -2.08 25.18
C ASP A 136 -0.57 -0.57 25.46
N VAL A 137 -0.97 0.26 24.48
CA VAL A 137 -0.95 1.73 24.60
C VAL A 137 -2.14 2.46 23.98
N GLN A 138 -3.10 1.74 23.39
CA GLN A 138 -4.27 2.32 22.72
C GLN A 138 -5.53 1.48 22.96
N HIS A 139 -6.70 2.14 22.86
CA HIS A 139 -8.02 1.47 22.92
C HIS A 139 -8.30 0.55 21.72
N TRP A 140 -7.41 0.49 20.73
CA TRP A 140 -7.63 -0.15 19.44
C TRP A 140 -6.88 -1.49 19.32
N THR A 141 -7.42 -2.42 18.53
CA THR A 141 -6.78 -3.71 18.22
C THR A 141 -5.91 -3.61 16.97
N CYS A 142 -5.12 -4.66 16.70
CA CYS A 142 -4.38 -4.76 15.44
C CYS A 142 -5.31 -4.78 14.23
N ASP A 143 -6.52 -5.34 14.37
CA ASP A 143 -7.52 -5.32 13.31
C ASP A 143 -7.97 -3.88 13.03
N ASN A 144 -8.22 -3.07 14.06
CA ASN A 144 -8.58 -1.66 13.87
C ASN A 144 -7.48 -0.86 13.16
N CYS A 145 -6.20 -1.13 13.48
CA CYS A 145 -5.08 -0.53 12.78
C CYS A 145 -5.02 -1.00 11.31
N THR A 146 -5.19 -2.31 11.08
CA THR A 146 -5.15 -2.91 9.75
C THR A 146 -6.27 -2.35 8.87
N ASP A 147 -7.49 -2.22 9.40
CA ASP A 147 -8.62 -1.63 8.71
C ASP A 147 -8.37 -0.15 8.38
N ALA A 148 -7.86 0.63 9.34
CA ALA A 148 -7.55 2.04 9.12
C ALA A 148 -6.49 2.22 8.03
N TYR A 149 -5.43 1.40 8.06
CA TYR A 149 -4.37 1.44 7.06
C TYR A 149 -4.85 0.98 5.70
N LYS A 150 -5.71 -0.05 5.64
CA LYS A 150 -6.36 -0.50 4.41
C LYS A 150 -7.16 0.64 3.77
N GLU A 151 -8.01 1.31 4.54
CA GLU A 151 -8.79 2.45 4.04
C GLU A 151 -7.87 3.57 3.53
N TRP A 152 -6.81 3.90 4.26
CA TRP A 152 -5.83 4.90 3.83
C TRP A 152 -5.09 4.54 2.55
N VAL A 153 -4.56 3.31 2.45
CA VAL A 153 -3.80 2.90 1.26
C VAL A 153 -4.72 2.77 0.04
N CYS A 154 -5.95 2.31 0.23
CA CYS A 154 -6.94 2.28 -0.83
C CYS A 154 -7.32 3.69 -1.28
N ALA A 155 -7.58 4.64 -0.37
CA ALA A 155 -7.87 6.03 -0.73
C ALA A 155 -6.70 6.70 -1.49
N SER A 156 -5.47 6.37 -1.11
CA SER A 156 -4.24 6.91 -1.72
C SER A 156 -3.94 6.28 -3.08
N THR A 157 -4.27 5.00 -3.26
CA THR A 157 -4.01 4.24 -4.49
C THR A 157 -5.15 4.40 -5.52
N PHE A 158 -6.37 4.69 -5.05
CA PHE A 158 -7.53 5.01 -5.88
C PHE A 158 -7.96 6.49 -5.71
N PRO A 159 -7.22 7.45 -6.28
CA PRO A 159 -7.65 8.85 -6.26
C PRO A 159 -9.02 9.00 -6.93
N ARG A 160 -9.99 9.53 -6.18
CA ARG A 160 -11.37 9.71 -6.66
C ARG A 160 -11.43 10.76 -7.76
N CYS A 161 -12.07 10.45 -8.88
CA CYS A 161 -12.42 11.44 -9.88
C CYS A 161 -13.71 12.17 -9.52
N THR A 162 -13.88 13.40 -9.98
CA THR A 162 -15.14 14.15 -9.81
C THR A 162 -16.30 13.53 -10.60
N ALA A 163 -15.99 12.85 -11.71
CA ALA A 163 -16.92 12.09 -12.54
C ALA A 163 -16.18 10.97 -13.31
N ALA A 164 -16.91 10.08 -13.99
CA ALA A 164 -16.33 8.97 -14.75
C ALA A 164 -15.65 9.41 -16.07
N ASP A 165 -16.15 10.47 -16.69
CA ASP A 165 -15.59 11.10 -17.90
C ASP A 165 -14.62 12.24 -17.59
N ALA A 166 -14.32 12.45 -16.31
CA ALA A 166 -13.44 13.50 -15.83
C ALA A 166 -11.99 13.31 -16.32
N SER A 167 -11.22 14.41 -16.38
CA SER A 167 -9.82 14.31 -16.74
C SER A 167 -9.02 13.60 -15.66
N PRO A 168 -8.28 12.50 -15.99
CA PRO A 168 -7.44 11.79 -15.03
C PRO A 168 -6.26 12.65 -14.53
N GLU A 169 -5.97 13.76 -15.22
CA GLU A 169 -4.85 14.65 -14.91
C GLU A 169 -5.24 15.86 -14.08
N LYS A 170 -6.53 16.19 -13.93
CA LYS A 170 -6.96 17.47 -13.33
C LYS A 170 -8.15 17.35 -12.39
N ASP A 171 -9.09 16.48 -12.70
CA ASP A 171 -10.40 16.47 -12.06
C ASP A 171 -10.47 15.37 -11.00
N ILE A 172 -9.47 15.38 -10.10
CA ILE A 172 -9.28 14.40 -9.05
C ILE A 172 -9.44 15.07 -7.68
N VAL A 173 -10.04 14.32 -6.75
CA VAL A 173 -10.31 14.66 -5.37
C VAL A 173 -9.29 13.96 -4.44
N LYS A 174 -8.68 14.73 -3.53
CA LYS A 174 -7.70 14.20 -2.55
C LYS A 174 -8.40 13.37 -1.47
N PRO A 175 -7.72 12.40 -0.83
CA PRO A 175 -8.22 11.76 0.37
C PRO A 175 -8.60 12.77 1.45
N CYS A 176 -9.65 12.48 2.21
CA CYS A 176 -9.99 13.27 3.37
C CYS A 176 -8.85 13.19 4.40
N ARG A 177 -8.54 14.30 5.07
CA ARG A 177 -7.51 14.33 6.12
C ARG A 177 -7.77 13.32 7.24
N GLY A 178 -9.04 13.10 7.60
CA GLY A 178 -9.40 12.13 8.63
C GLY A 178 -9.06 10.68 8.24
N VAL A 179 -9.04 10.32 6.95
CA VAL A 179 -8.57 8.99 6.50
C VAL A 179 -7.12 8.75 6.95
N CYS A 180 -6.26 9.76 6.84
CA CYS A 180 -4.88 9.67 7.32
C CYS A 180 -4.83 9.61 8.86
N HIS A 181 -5.58 10.48 9.55
CA HIS A 181 -5.60 10.53 11.01
C HIS A 181 -6.14 9.25 11.66
N GLN A 182 -7.04 8.51 11.01
CA GLN A 182 -7.49 7.20 11.51
C GLN A 182 -6.34 6.22 11.69
N VAL A 183 -5.36 6.21 10.77
CA VAL A 183 -4.16 5.38 10.90
C VAL A 183 -3.36 5.81 12.13
N MET A 184 -3.09 7.11 12.28
CA MET A 184 -2.35 7.62 13.44
C MET A 184 -3.02 7.31 14.79
N ARG A 185 -4.36 7.30 14.82
CA ARG A 185 -5.15 7.05 16.04
C ARG A 185 -5.29 5.59 16.40
N ARG A 186 -5.43 4.72 15.39
CA ARG A 186 -5.72 3.29 15.57
C ARG A 186 -4.48 2.43 15.52
N CYS A 187 -3.38 2.96 14.98
CA CYS A 187 -2.13 2.26 14.90
C CYS A 187 -1.14 2.67 16.00
N PRO A 188 -0.27 1.74 16.43
CA PRO A 188 0.73 2.02 17.44
C PRO A 188 1.80 3.01 16.99
N LYS A 189 2.25 3.87 17.92
CA LYS A 189 3.17 4.98 17.63
C LYS A 189 4.52 4.55 17.04
N TYR A 190 4.99 3.33 17.33
CA TYR A 190 6.25 2.81 16.81
C TYR A 190 6.24 2.56 15.30
N LEU A 191 5.06 2.53 14.64
CA LEU A 191 4.99 2.52 13.18
C LEU A 191 5.46 3.83 12.55
N GLN A 192 5.58 4.91 13.34
CA GLN A 192 6.02 6.23 12.90
C GLN A 192 5.23 6.80 11.72
N PHE A 193 4.01 6.33 11.51
CA PHE A 193 3.09 6.86 10.51
C PHE A 193 2.74 8.31 10.86
N LYS A 194 2.83 9.22 9.88
CA LYS A 194 2.61 10.65 10.08
C LYS A 194 1.78 11.22 8.94
N CYS A 195 0.78 12.02 9.30
CA CYS A 195 0.05 12.86 8.37
C CYS A 195 0.70 14.25 8.30
N PRO A 196 0.56 14.97 7.17
CA PRO A 196 0.96 16.37 7.08
C PRO A 196 0.29 17.23 8.15
N PRO A 197 0.94 18.31 8.62
CA PRO A 197 0.36 19.22 9.61
C PRO A 197 -0.88 19.94 9.07
N ASP A 198 -1.71 20.46 9.97
CA ASP A 198 -2.90 21.24 9.59
C ASP A 198 -2.54 22.48 8.78
N GLY A 199 -3.32 22.76 7.74
CA GLY A 199 -3.04 23.81 6.75
C GLY A 199 -2.08 23.38 5.63
N ASP A 200 -1.43 22.21 5.73
CA ASP A 200 -0.73 21.59 4.61
C ASP A 200 -1.69 20.68 3.84
N ASP A 201 -2.36 21.26 2.85
CA ASP A 201 -3.36 20.56 2.03
C ASP A 201 -2.78 19.96 0.75
N ARG A 202 -1.46 19.67 0.72
CA ARG A 202 -0.80 19.09 -0.46
C ARG A 202 -1.31 17.69 -0.79
N ASP A 203 -1.45 16.84 0.22
CA ASP A 203 -1.80 15.42 0.02
C ASP A 203 -3.23 15.08 0.47
N TYR A 204 -3.80 15.88 1.37
CA TYR A 204 -5.13 15.67 1.95
C TYR A 204 -5.89 16.98 1.98
N VAL A 205 -7.22 16.92 2.00
CA VAL A 205 -8.05 18.10 2.27
C VAL A 205 -8.97 17.83 3.46
N PRO A 206 -9.27 18.84 4.30
CA PRO A 206 -10.30 18.72 5.30
C PRO A 206 -11.67 18.58 4.63
N CYS A 207 -12.61 17.90 5.30
CA CYS A 207 -14.00 17.91 4.89
C CYS A 207 -14.60 19.32 4.93
N LEU A 208 -15.69 19.51 4.19
CA LEU A 208 -16.50 20.72 4.34
C LEU A 208 -17.22 20.72 5.69
N SER A 209 -17.31 21.91 6.28
CA SER A 209 -18.09 22.17 7.49
C SER A 209 -19.39 22.86 7.10
N SER A 210 -20.41 22.10 6.74
CA SER A 210 -21.75 22.63 6.40
C SER A 210 -22.62 22.79 7.66
N GLY A 211 -22.14 23.57 8.65
CA GLY A 211 -22.85 23.76 9.91
C GLY A 211 -22.79 22.55 10.85
N LYS A 212 -23.94 22.01 11.29
CA LYS A 212 -24.06 20.98 12.35
C LYS A 212 -23.54 19.58 11.97
N GLN A 213 -23.29 19.29 10.70
CA GLN A 213 -22.87 17.96 10.24
C GLN A 213 -21.68 18.05 9.27
N PRO A 214 -20.66 17.17 9.40
CA PRO A 214 -19.57 17.12 8.45
C PRO A 214 -20.05 16.65 7.07
N ASP A 215 -19.41 17.16 6.02
CA ASP A 215 -19.65 16.78 4.62
C ASP A 215 -18.34 16.41 3.92
N SER A 216 -18.24 15.18 3.42
CA SER A 216 -17.07 14.66 2.71
C SER A 216 -17.13 14.85 1.20
N SER A 217 -18.07 15.62 0.66
CA SER A 217 -18.25 15.83 -0.78
C SER A 217 -17.01 16.38 -1.51
N ASN A 218 -16.13 17.11 -0.81
CA ASN A 218 -14.91 17.69 -1.36
C ASN A 218 -13.66 16.80 -1.22
N CYS A 219 -13.79 15.59 -0.67
CA CYS A 219 -12.66 14.71 -0.38
C CYS A 219 -13.01 13.22 -0.61
N ASN A 220 -11.99 12.38 -0.78
CA ASN A 220 -12.18 10.94 -0.90
C ASN A 220 -12.22 10.32 0.51
N ALA A 221 -13.43 10.06 1.00
CA ALA A 221 -13.68 9.40 2.29
C ALA A 221 -13.46 7.88 2.26
N MET A 222 -13.23 7.31 1.07
CA MET A 222 -13.20 5.87 0.86
C MET A 222 -14.49 5.19 1.36
N ASN A 223 -14.40 4.18 2.23
CA ASN A 223 -15.56 3.49 2.81
C ASN A 223 -15.88 3.96 4.24
N LEU A 224 -15.21 5.01 4.73
CA LEU A 224 -15.46 5.55 6.06
C LEU A 224 -16.79 6.30 6.11
N ASP A 225 -17.45 6.25 7.27
CA ASP A 225 -18.53 7.19 7.54
C ASP A 225 -17.99 8.63 7.60
N VAL A 226 -18.89 9.59 7.39
CA VAL A 226 -18.50 11.00 7.28
C VAL A 226 -17.89 11.55 8.57
N PHE A 227 -18.24 11.05 9.76
CA PHE A 227 -17.62 11.53 11.00
C PHE A 227 -16.19 11.02 11.12
N ASP A 228 -15.97 9.75 10.81
CA ASP A 228 -14.64 9.13 10.82
C ASP A 228 -13.71 9.75 9.75
N ALA A 229 -14.21 9.98 8.53
CA ALA A 229 -13.46 10.56 7.42
C ALA A 229 -13.10 12.04 7.64
N CYS A 230 -13.95 12.76 8.37
CA CYS A 230 -13.79 14.18 8.65
C CYS A 230 -13.12 14.45 10.01
N ASP A 231 -12.70 13.40 10.71
CA ASP A 231 -12.07 13.48 12.01
C ASP A 231 -12.92 14.25 13.05
N VAL A 232 -14.23 14.05 13.00
CA VAL A 232 -15.18 14.70 13.92
C VAL A 232 -15.53 13.71 15.02
N ALA A 233 -15.36 14.13 16.27
CA ALA A 233 -15.83 13.36 17.42
C ALA A 233 -17.34 13.17 17.34
N ARG A 234 -17.81 11.93 17.55
CA ARG A 234 -19.23 11.58 17.60
C ARG A 234 -19.90 12.08 18.89
#